data_AF-A0A2X4TBN0-F1
#
_entry.id   AF-A0A2X4TBN0-F1
#
_cell.length_a   1.000
_cell.length_b   1.000
_cell.length_c   1.000
_cell.angle_alpha   90.00
_cell.angle_beta   90.00
_cell.angle_gamma   90.00
#
_symmetry.space_group_name_H-M   'P 1'
#
loop_
_entity.id
_entity.type
_entity.pdbx_description
1 polymer ?
#
loop_
_entity_poly.entity_id
_entity_poly.type
_entity_poly.pdbx_seq_one_letter_code
_entity_poly.pdbx_strand_id
1 'polypeptide(L)'
;MNRQIVLVDCLQPLNSGPQAFNDMRLALTQLMQSFHYGQRTLFRRLFSPVIDKLLFAATKADHVTLDQHANMVALLQQLIQDAWQNAAFEGISMDCLGLASVQSTTSGVIEVNGEKIPALRGNRLSDGAPLTVYPGEVPSRLPGQAFWDSQGFQFEAFRPQVMDVDKPLPHIRLDAALEFLIGDKLR
;
A
#
# COMPACT_ATOMS: atom_id res chain seq x y z
N MET A 1 1.14 -10.22 23.15
CA MET A 1 0.64 -9.14 22.29
C MET A 1 1.09 -9.47 20.89
N ASN A 2 0.14 -9.68 19.98
CA ASN A 2 0.43 -10.07 18.61
C ASN A 2 0.24 -8.84 17.72
N ARG A 3 1.29 -8.46 16.99
CA ARG A 3 1.27 -7.36 16.02
C ARG A 3 1.16 -7.97 14.64
N GLN A 4 0.28 -7.45 13.80
CA GLN A 4 0.13 -7.94 12.44
C GLN A 4 0.16 -6.80 11.42
N ILE A 5 0.76 -7.09 10.27
CA ILE A 5 0.77 -6.22 9.10
C ILE A 5 0.15 -6.96 7.92
N VAL A 6 -0.74 -6.30 7.21
CA VAL A 6 -1.35 -6.78 5.97
C VAL A 6 -0.81 -5.94 4.82
N LEU A 7 0.01 -6.56 3.97
CA LEU A 7 0.59 -5.94 2.79
C LEU A 7 -0.39 -6.06 1.62
N VAL A 8 -0.74 -4.94 1.00
CA VAL A 8 -1.69 -4.87 -0.12
C VAL A 8 -1.02 -4.16 -1.30
N ASP A 9 -1.00 -4.79 -2.46
CA ASP A 9 -0.59 -4.15 -3.72
C ASP A 9 -1.84 -3.59 -4.40
N CYS A 10 -2.03 -2.27 -4.32
CA CYS A 10 -3.17 -1.59 -4.94
C CYS A 10 -2.92 -1.26 -6.43
N LEU A 11 -1.68 -1.30 -6.90
CA LEU A 11 -1.29 -0.74 -8.20
C LEU A 11 -1.39 -1.78 -9.31
N GLN A 12 -0.90 -3.01 -9.05
CA GLN A 12 -0.93 -4.08 -10.06
C GLN A 12 -2.37 -4.45 -10.48
N PRO A 13 -3.35 -4.54 -9.56
CA PRO A 13 -4.73 -4.82 -9.96
C PRO A 13 -5.40 -3.66 -10.71
N LEU A 14 -5.06 -2.40 -10.39
CA LEU A 14 -5.51 -1.24 -11.18
C LEU A 14 -5.01 -1.35 -12.63
N ASN A 15 -3.73 -1.64 -12.84
CA ASN A 15 -3.13 -1.87 -14.16
C ASN A 15 -3.80 -3.02 -14.94
N SER A 16 -4.22 -4.06 -14.23
CA SER A 16 -4.73 -5.30 -14.84
C SER A 16 -6.22 -5.22 -15.21
N GLY A 17 -6.88 -4.10 -14.90
CA GLY A 17 -8.26 -3.83 -15.28
C GLY A 17 -9.30 -4.11 -14.19
N PRO A 18 -10.59 -3.84 -14.48
CA PRO A 18 -11.66 -3.85 -13.50
C PRO A 18 -11.88 -5.24 -12.87
N GLN A 19 -11.68 -6.32 -13.63
CA GLN A 19 -11.84 -7.68 -13.11
C GLN A 19 -10.81 -8.00 -12.03
N ALA A 20 -9.52 -7.78 -12.32
CA ALA A 20 -8.43 -8.03 -11.38
C ALA A 20 -8.56 -7.18 -10.11
N PHE A 21 -8.98 -5.92 -10.25
CA PHE A 21 -9.25 -5.05 -9.11
C PHE A 21 -10.40 -5.55 -8.23
N ASN A 22 -11.50 -6.01 -8.84
CA ASN A 22 -12.63 -6.59 -8.10
C ASN A 22 -12.25 -7.91 -7.42
N ASP A 23 -11.45 -8.75 -8.06
CA ASP A 23 -10.95 -10.00 -7.48
C ASP A 23 -10.07 -9.73 -6.25
N MET A 24 -9.16 -8.75 -6.33
CA MET A 24 -8.37 -8.29 -5.18
C MET A 24 -9.30 -7.82 -4.05
N ARG A 25 -10.32 -7.01 -4.36
CA ARG A 25 -11.27 -6.51 -3.36
C ARG A 25 -11.98 -7.66 -2.64
N LEU A 26 -12.48 -8.65 -3.39
CA LEU A 26 -13.14 -9.82 -2.82
C LEU A 26 -12.20 -10.65 -1.95
N ALA A 27 -10.97 -10.90 -2.41
CA ALA A 27 -9.96 -11.61 -1.63
C ALA A 27 -9.62 -10.88 -0.33
N LEU A 28 -9.49 -9.55 -0.38
CA LEU A 28 -9.27 -8.74 0.80
C LEU A 28 -10.46 -8.84 1.77
N THR A 29 -11.70 -8.71 1.28
CA THR A 29 -12.90 -8.90 2.11
C THR A 29 -12.93 -10.27 2.80
N GLN A 30 -12.59 -11.35 2.09
CA GLN A 30 -12.52 -12.71 2.66
C GLN A 30 -11.41 -12.85 3.70
N LEU A 31 -10.24 -12.25 3.45
CA LEU A 31 -9.14 -12.18 4.41
C LEU A 31 -9.60 -11.45 5.68
N MET A 32 -10.32 -10.34 5.50
CA MET A 32 -10.88 -9.55 6.61
C MET A 32 -11.85 -10.37 7.46
N GLN A 33 -12.69 -11.22 6.85
CA GLN A 33 -13.56 -12.16 7.58
C GLN A 33 -12.78 -13.15 8.47
N SER A 34 -11.55 -13.50 8.08
CA SER A 34 -10.69 -14.39 8.87
C SER A 34 -10.08 -13.71 10.08
N PHE A 35 -10.05 -12.37 10.11
CA PHE A 35 -9.65 -11.61 11.29
C PHE A 35 -10.74 -11.56 12.37
N HIS A 36 -12.00 -11.89 12.05
CA HIS A 36 -13.13 -11.94 12.99
C HIS A 36 -13.07 -13.11 14.00
N TYR A 37 -11.89 -13.55 14.43
CA TYR A 37 -11.74 -14.50 15.53
C TYR A 37 -12.08 -13.84 16.88
N GLY A 38 -13.36 -13.57 17.14
CA GLY A 38 -13.80 -12.96 18.40
C GLY A 38 -15.24 -13.25 18.83
N GLN A 39 -16.18 -13.41 17.89
CA GLN A 39 -17.62 -13.36 18.17
C GLN A 39 -18.25 -14.62 18.81
N ARG A 40 -17.50 -15.64 19.28
CA ARG A 40 -18.15 -16.87 19.81
C ARG A 40 -17.67 -17.49 21.12
N THR A 41 -16.70 -16.95 21.85
CA THR A 41 -16.37 -17.55 23.16
C THR A 41 -15.93 -16.54 24.22
N LEU A 42 -16.87 -16.17 25.10
CA LEU A 42 -16.60 -15.57 26.41
C LEU A 42 -15.48 -16.33 27.19
N PHE A 43 -15.30 -17.62 26.91
CA PHE A 43 -14.31 -18.50 27.53
C PHE A 43 -12.87 -18.35 26.98
N ARG A 44 -12.63 -17.76 25.80
CA ARG A 44 -11.28 -17.68 25.22
C ARG A 44 -10.48 -16.44 25.68
N ARG A 45 -11.15 -15.50 26.38
CA ARG A 45 -10.55 -14.27 26.91
C ARG A 45 -9.49 -14.51 27.99
N LEU A 46 -9.46 -15.69 28.61
CA LEU A 46 -8.51 -16.02 29.66
C LEU A 46 -7.14 -16.52 29.15
N PHE A 47 -7.02 -16.99 27.90
CA PHE A 47 -5.80 -17.70 27.47
C PHE A 47 -5.35 -17.54 26.00
N SER A 48 -5.95 -16.65 25.19
CA SER A 48 -5.54 -16.48 23.78
C SER A 48 -4.96 -15.09 23.52
N PRO A 49 -3.77 -14.98 22.89
CA PRO A 49 -3.18 -13.69 22.58
C PRO A 49 -4.02 -12.97 21.52
N VAL A 50 -4.71 -11.91 21.94
CA VAL A 50 -5.49 -11.02 21.07
C VAL A 50 -4.52 -10.09 20.34
N ILE A 51 -4.74 -9.88 19.04
CA ILE A 51 -3.99 -8.90 18.25
C ILE A 51 -4.28 -7.52 18.83
N ASP A 52 -3.25 -6.79 19.25
CA ASP A 52 -3.41 -5.44 19.82
C ASP A 52 -3.22 -4.33 18.78
N LYS A 53 -2.41 -4.58 17.75
CA LYS A 53 -2.25 -3.67 16.61
C LYS A 53 -2.27 -4.37 15.25
N LEU A 54 -2.99 -3.77 14.31
CA LEU A 54 -3.12 -4.25 12.94
C LEU A 54 -2.82 -3.10 11.96
N LEU A 55 -1.73 -3.23 11.21
CA LEU A 55 -1.32 -2.26 10.19
C LEU A 55 -1.73 -2.73 8.80
N PHE A 56 -2.44 -1.89 8.05
CA PHE A 56 -2.64 -2.07 6.62
C PHE A 56 -1.63 -1.24 5.86
N ALA A 57 -0.90 -1.88 4.94
CA ALA A 57 0.18 -1.25 4.22
C ALA A 57 -0.03 -1.38 2.71
N ALA A 58 -0.30 -0.26 2.05
CA ALA A 58 -0.25 -0.17 0.59
C ALA A 58 1.22 -0.22 0.16
N THR A 59 1.62 -1.34 -0.43
CA THR A 59 3.02 -1.61 -0.82
C THR A 59 3.41 -0.94 -2.11
N LYS A 60 4.73 -0.88 -2.38
CA LYS A 60 5.32 -0.30 -3.59
C LYS A 60 4.93 1.17 -3.78
N ALA A 61 4.86 1.93 -2.68
CA ALA A 61 4.52 3.35 -2.73
C ALA A 61 5.49 4.17 -3.60
N ASP A 62 6.71 3.68 -3.83
CA ASP A 62 7.69 4.29 -4.74
C ASP A 62 7.31 4.14 -6.23
N HIS A 63 6.29 3.35 -6.57
CA HIS A 63 5.79 3.24 -7.96
C HIS A 63 4.75 4.31 -8.30
N VAL A 64 4.51 5.27 -7.40
CA VAL A 64 3.67 6.45 -7.65
C VAL A 64 4.40 7.71 -7.22
N THR A 65 4.03 8.86 -7.78
CA THR A 65 4.63 10.14 -7.40
C THR A 65 4.16 10.56 -5.99
N LEU A 66 4.93 11.43 -5.34
CA LEU A 66 4.71 11.77 -3.92
C LEU A 66 3.30 12.32 -3.65
N ASP A 67 2.76 13.10 -4.59
CA ASP A 67 1.41 13.64 -4.58
C ASP A 67 0.31 12.55 -4.58
N GLN A 68 0.61 11.38 -5.14
CA GLN A 68 -0.33 10.24 -5.22
C GLN A 68 -0.31 9.34 -3.98
N HIS A 69 0.64 9.52 -3.06
CA HIS A 69 0.73 8.71 -1.84
C HIS A 69 -0.53 8.80 -0.98
N ALA A 70 -1.13 9.99 -0.87
CA ALA A 70 -2.36 10.19 -0.10
C ALA A 70 -3.54 9.46 -0.77
N ASN A 71 -3.63 9.53 -2.10
CA ASN A 71 -4.67 8.82 -2.86
C ASN A 71 -4.55 7.31 -2.70
N MET A 72 -3.33 6.76 -2.74
CA MET A 72 -3.10 5.33 -2.54
C MET A 72 -3.53 4.85 -1.14
N VAL A 73 -3.26 5.64 -0.09
CA VAL A 73 -3.73 5.35 1.27
C VAL A 73 -5.25 5.44 1.35
N ALA A 74 -5.85 6.48 0.78
CA ALA A 74 -7.30 6.65 0.75
C ALA A 74 -8.01 5.48 0.03
N LEU A 75 -7.46 5.02 -1.10
CA LEU A 75 -7.96 3.85 -1.82
C LEU A 75 -7.94 2.60 -0.95
N LEU A 76 -6.81 2.34 -0.27
CA LEU A 76 -6.69 1.20 0.63
C LEU A 76 -7.69 1.29 1.78
N GLN A 77 -7.85 2.47 2.38
CA GLN A 77 -8.85 2.70 3.43
C GLN A 77 -10.27 2.37 2.96
N GLN A 78 -10.64 2.75 1.73
CA GLN A 78 -11.93 2.39 1.14
C GLN A 78 -12.08 0.87 0.93
N LEU A 79 -11.02 0.19 0.49
CA LEU A 79 -11.03 -1.27 0.30
C LEU A 79 -11.20 -2.04 1.61
N ILE A 80 -10.73 -1.50 2.73
CA ILE A 80 -10.79 -2.14 4.05
C ILE A 80 -11.87 -1.54 4.97
N GLN A 81 -12.72 -0.65 4.46
CA GLN A 81 -13.68 0.11 5.26
C GLN A 81 -14.57 -0.79 6.15
N ASP A 82 -15.03 -1.91 5.62
CA ASP A 82 -15.85 -2.88 6.36
C ASP A 82 -15.06 -3.57 7.47
N ALA A 83 -13.79 -3.87 7.22
CA ALA A 83 -12.91 -4.46 8.23
C ALA A 83 -12.61 -3.47 9.36
N TRP A 84 -12.40 -2.21 8.99
CA TRP A 84 -12.15 -1.12 9.92
C TRP A 84 -13.31 -0.93 10.88
N GLN A 85 -14.54 -0.89 10.37
CA GLN A 85 -15.73 -0.77 11.21
C GLN A 85 -15.80 -1.92 12.21
N ASN A 86 -15.56 -3.15 11.79
CA ASN A 86 -15.66 -4.33 12.65
C ASN A 86 -14.56 -4.42 13.72
N ALA A 87 -13.28 -4.23 13.34
CA ALA A 87 -12.16 -4.38 14.26
C ALA A 87 -12.05 -3.22 15.28
N ALA A 88 -12.55 -2.03 14.94
CA ALA A 88 -12.67 -0.94 15.91
C ALA A 88 -13.54 -1.31 17.14
N PHE A 89 -14.54 -2.19 16.97
CA PHE A 89 -15.38 -2.66 18.08
C PHE A 89 -14.66 -3.62 19.03
N GLU A 90 -13.54 -4.23 18.61
CA GLU A 90 -12.77 -5.18 19.42
C GLU A 90 -11.62 -4.52 20.20
N GLY A 91 -11.46 -3.19 20.07
CA GLY A 91 -10.41 -2.43 20.75
C GLY A 91 -9.01 -2.62 20.14
N ILE A 92 -8.93 -3.12 18.90
CA ILE A 92 -7.69 -3.27 18.15
C ILE A 92 -7.26 -1.90 17.62
N SER A 93 -6.02 -1.49 17.86
CA SER A 93 -5.47 -0.28 17.24
C SER A 93 -5.15 -0.57 15.78
N MET A 94 -5.76 0.19 14.87
CA MET A 94 -5.58 0.03 13.43
C MET A 94 -4.97 1.29 12.83
N ASP A 95 -4.12 1.10 11.83
CA ASP A 95 -3.59 2.18 11.02
C ASP A 95 -3.44 1.74 9.55
N CYS A 96 -3.37 2.71 8.65
CA CYS A 96 -3.19 2.49 7.22
C CYS A 96 -2.16 3.47 6.65
N LEU A 97 -1.15 2.94 5.96
CA LEU A 97 -0.11 3.76 5.34
C LEU A 97 0.36 3.19 4.00
N GLY A 98 0.99 4.04 3.19
CA GLY A 98 1.69 3.61 1.97
C GLY A 98 3.18 3.47 2.25
N LEU A 99 3.76 2.31 1.97
CA LEU A 99 5.18 2.05 2.18
C LEU A 99 5.86 1.45 0.94
N ALA A 100 7.19 1.58 0.93
CA ALA A 100 8.07 0.80 0.09
C ALA A 100 9.14 0.20 0.99
N SER A 101 9.18 -1.13 1.10
CA SER A 101 10.20 -1.82 1.89
C SER A 101 11.58 -1.67 1.26
N VAL A 102 11.63 -1.59 -0.07
CA VAL A 102 12.83 -1.27 -0.86
C VAL A 102 12.41 -0.27 -1.94
N GLN A 103 12.97 0.92 -1.89
CA GLN A 103 12.71 1.97 -2.87
C GLN A 103 13.54 1.71 -4.14
N SER A 104 12.84 1.54 -5.26
CA SER A 104 13.40 1.25 -6.59
C SER A 104 13.43 2.48 -7.50
N THR A 105 12.71 3.55 -7.13
CA THR A 105 12.58 4.78 -7.92
C THR A 105 13.02 6.03 -7.15
N THR A 106 13.29 7.10 -7.89
CA THR A 106 13.41 8.45 -7.36
C THR A 106 12.29 9.32 -7.89
N SER A 107 11.59 10.03 -7.02
CA SER A 107 10.57 11.01 -7.39
C SER A 107 11.21 12.35 -7.73
N GLY A 108 10.67 13.03 -8.74
CA GLY A 108 11.10 14.36 -9.15
C GLY A 108 10.02 15.07 -9.96
N VAL A 109 10.42 16.18 -10.59
CA VAL A 109 9.57 16.96 -11.48
C VAL A 109 10.33 17.15 -12.79
N ILE A 110 9.68 16.90 -13.92
CA ILE A 110 10.19 17.19 -15.25
C ILE A 110 9.44 18.38 -15.85
N GLU A 111 10.08 19.09 -16.76
CA GLU A 111 9.44 20.16 -17.51
C GLU A 111 9.14 19.67 -18.93
N VAL A 112 7.87 19.71 -19.32
CA VAL A 112 7.40 19.33 -20.65
C VAL A 112 6.52 20.46 -21.17
N ASN A 113 6.89 21.07 -22.30
CA ASN A 113 6.15 22.20 -22.88
C ASN A 113 5.93 23.39 -21.92
N GLY A 114 6.85 23.62 -20.97
CA GLY A 114 6.75 24.67 -19.95
C GLY A 114 5.89 24.28 -18.73
N GLU A 115 5.30 23.09 -18.72
CA GLU A 115 4.55 22.55 -17.57
C GLU A 115 5.44 21.65 -16.71
N LYS A 116 5.32 21.82 -15.39
CA LYS A 116 6.01 21.00 -14.40
C LYS A 116 5.17 19.78 -14.06
N ILE A 117 5.64 18.61 -14.46
CA ILE A 117 4.93 17.34 -14.31
C ILE A 117 5.69 16.46 -13.30
N PRO A 118 5.03 15.92 -12.26
CA PRO A 118 5.62 14.91 -11.40
C PRO A 118 6.08 13.70 -12.21
N ALA A 119 7.25 13.15 -11.88
CA ALA A 119 7.74 11.96 -12.57
C ALA A 119 8.54 11.06 -11.63
N LEU A 120 8.55 9.78 -11.97
CA LEU A 120 9.40 8.77 -11.38
C LEU A 120 10.55 8.47 -12.33
N ARG A 121 11.73 8.27 -11.76
CA ARG A 121 12.89 7.75 -12.49
C ARG A 121 13.36 6.44 -11.87
N GLY A 122 13.65 5.47 -12.71
CA GLY A 122 14.20 4.16 -12.31
C GLY A 122 14.61 3.36 -13.54
N ASN A 123 14.85 2.06 -13.36
CA ASN A 123 15.13 1.13 -14.46
C ASN A 123 13.98 0.12 -14.57
N ARG A 124 13.44 -0.11 -15.76
CA ARG A 124 12.32 -1.03 -15.96
C ARG A 124 12.69 -2.47 -15.61
N LEU A 125 11.77 -3.20 -15.01
CA LEU A 125 11.97 -4.60 -14.66
C LEU A 125 12.12 -5.48 -15.90
N SER A 126 11.38 -5.16 -16.97
CA SER A 126 11.28 -5.93 -18.21
C SER A 126 12.60 -6.05 -18.97
N ASP A 127 13.34 -4.95 -19.12
CA ASP A 127 14.56 -4.89 -19.94
C ASP A 127 15.76 -4.22 -19.25
N GLY A 128 15.57 -3.65 -18.06
CA GLY A 128 16.61 -2.91 -17.34
C GLY A 128 16.90 -1.52 -17.91
N ALA A 129 16.16 -1.06 -18.92
CA ALA A 129 16.37 0.25 -19.51
C ALA A 129 15.97 1.37 -18.53
N PRO A 130 16.69 2.51 -18.52
CA PRO A 130 16.30 3.66 -17.74
C PRO A 130 14.96 4.21 -18.25
N LEU A 131 14.10 4.60 -17.32
CA LEU A 131 12.78 5.17 -17.58
C LEU A 131 12.57 6.39 -16.70
N THR A 132 12.07 7.47 -17.29
CA THR A 132 11.44 8.59 -16.57
C THR A 132 10.00 8.68 -17.04
N VAL A 133 9.05 8.55 -16.13
CA VAL A 133 7.62 8.41 -16.47
C VAL A 133 6.73 9.11 -15.46
N TYR A 134 5.65 9.72 -15.94
CA TYR A 134 4.50 10.07 -15.11
C TYR A 134 3.57 8.85 -15.05
N PRO A 135 3.42 8.19 -13.89
CA PRO A 135 2.66 6.93 -13.80
C PRO A 135 1.14 7.12 -13.89
N GLY A 136 0.65 8.36 -13.81
CA GLY A 136 -0.77 8.69 -13.75
C GLY A 136 -1.31 8.85 -12.33
N GLU A 137 -2.59 9.14 -12.25
CA GLU A 137 -3.31 9.38 -11.00
C GLU A 137 -3.77 8.06 -10.37
N VAL A 138 -3.60 7.94 -9.05
CA VAL A 138 -4.20 6.86 -8.26
C VAL A 138 -5.59 7.31 -7.84
N PRO A 139 -6.65 6.50 -8.04
CA PRO A 139 -7.98 6.90 -7.63
C PRO A 139 -8.07 6.88 -6.10
N SER A 140 -8.48 7.98 -5.48
CA SER A 140 -8.64 8.08 -4.01
C SER A 140 -9.91 7.40 -3.48
N ARG A 141 -10.74 6.86 -4.37
CA ARG A 141 -11.98 6.14 -4.10
C ARG A 141 -12.05 4.90 -4.97
N LEU A 142 -12.96 3.98 -4.65
CA LEU A 142 -13.21 2.81 -5.50
C LEU A 142 -13.55 3.27 -6.94
N PRO A 143 -12.71 2.94 -7.94
CA PRO A 143 -12.95 3.36 -9.30
C PRO A 143 -14.17 2.67 -9.91
N GLY A 144 -14.95 3.42 -10.69
CA GLY A 144 -15.96 2.87 -11.59
C GLY A 144 -15.38 2.54 -12.96
N GLN A 145 -16.16 1.91 -13.85
CA GLN A 145 -15.70 1.49 -15.18
C GLN A 145 -15.00 2.61 -15.97
N ALA A 146 -15.52 3.84 -15.89
CA ALA A 146 -14.98 5.01 -16.56
C ALA A 146 -13.49 5.29 -16.23
N PHE A 147 -12.99 4.88 -15.06
CA PHE A 147 -11.58 5.04 -14.70
C PHE A 147 -10.64 4.27 -15.63
N TRP A 148 -11.03 3.05 -16.03
CA TRP A 148 -10.26 2.22 -16.97
C TRP A 148 -10.49 2.62 -18.42
N ASP A 149 -11.64 3.24 -18.72
CA ASP A 149 -11.94 3.74 -20.06
C ASP A 149 -11.10 5.00 -20.36
N SER A 150 -10.85 5.84 -19.34
CA SER A 150 -9.88 6.94 -19.42
C SER A 150 -8.46 6.41 -19.24
N GLN A 151 -7.83 5.96 -20.33
CA GLN A 151 -6.46 5.45 -20.26
C GLN A 151 -5.48 6.61 -19.98
N GLY A 152 -4.94 6.66 -18.76
CA GLY A 152 -4.01 7.70 -18.31
C GLY A 152 -3.09 7.29 -17.17
N PHE A 153 -3.07 6.01 -16.81
CA PHE A 153 -2.17 5.46 -15.79
C PHE A 153 -1.48 4.21 -16.30
N GLN A 154 -0.22 4.07 -15.92
CA GLN A 154 0.58 2.86 -16.12
C GLN A 154 1.60 2.78 -14.99
N PHE A 155 1.32 1.94 -14.00
CA PHE A 155 2.23 1.71 -12.90
C PHE A 155 3.32 0.71 -13.33
N GLU A 156 4.42 1.21 -13.86
CA GLU A 156 5.53 0.37 -14.33
C GLU A 156 6.19 -0.41 -13.19
N ALA A 157 6.69 -1.61 -13.49
CA ALA A 157 7.51 -2.37 -12.55
C ALA A 157 8.98 -1.95 -12.69
N PHE A 158 9.62 -1.57 -11.57
CA PHE A 158 11.01 -1.12 -11.55
C PHE A 158 11.93 -2.18 -10.95
N ARG A 159 13.20 -2.20 -11.41
CA ARG A 159 14.29 -2.96 -10.78
C ARG A 159 14.76 -2.23 -9.52
N PRO A 160 15.21 -2.97 -8.50
CA PRO A 160 15.95 -2.38 -7.40
C PRO A 160 17.12 -1.54 -7.91
N GLN A 161 17.42 -0.45 -7.22
CA GLN A 161 18.58 0.39 -7.55
C GLN A 161 19.87 -0.40 -7.35
N VAL A 162 20.86 -0.16 -8.21
CA VAL A 162 22.21 -0.70 -7.98
C VAL A 162 22.80 0.04 -6.80
N MET A 163 23.15 -0.71 -5.75
CA MET A 163 23.66 -0.15 -4.51
C MET A 163 24.87 -0.91 -4.02
N ASP A 164 25.68 -0.20 -3.23
CA ASP A 164 26.78 -0.79 -2.49
C ASP A 164 26.24 -1.71 -1.38
N VAL A 165 26.90 -2.84 -1.16
CA VAL A 165 26.48 -3.87 -0.19
C VAL A 165 26.51 -3.36 1.25
N ASP A 166 27.36 -2.36 1.52
CA ASP A 166 27.55 -1.77 2.85
C ASP A 166 26.58 -0.61 3.14
N LYS A 167 25.64 -0.32 2.24
CA LYS A 167 24.64 0.74 2.43
C LYS A 167 23.26 0.18 2.77
N PRO A 168 22.51 0.84 3.69
CA PRO A 168 21.14 0.43 3.98
C PRO A 168 20.26 0.62 2.73
N LEU A 169 19.30 -0.29 2.55
CA LEU A 169 18.32 -0.16 1.47
C LEU A 169 17.45 1.09 1.72
N PRO A 170 17.21 1.94 0.70
CA PRO A 170 16.29 3.05 0.81
C PRO A 170 14.87 2.50 0.95
N HIS A 171 14.04 3.21 1.71
CA HIS A 171 12.67 2.80 1.99
C HIS A 171 11.75 4.01 2.05
N ILE A 172 10.44 3.78 1.99
CA ILE A 172 9.42 4.80 2.23
C ILE A 172 8.58 4.35 3.43
N ARG A 173 8.54 5.17 4.47
CA ARG A 173 7.67 5.02 5.66
C ARG A 173 7.80 3.69 6.42
N LEU A 174 8.92 3.00 6.29
CA LEU A 174 9.20 1.78 7.08
C LEU A 174 9.42 2.12 8.55
N ASP A 175 10.02 3.27 8.82
CA ASP A 175 10.13 3.91 10.13
C ASP A 175 8.76 4.14 10.79
N ALA A 176 7.79 4.70 10.05
CA ALA A 176 6.43 4.89 10.56
C ALA A 176 5.73 3.54 10.84
N ALA A 177 5.92 2.55 9.98
CA ALA A 177 5.40 1.20 10.21
C ALA A 177 5.99 0.56 11.47
N LEU A 178 7.30 0.74 11.71
CA LEU A 178 7.98 0.25 12.92
C LEU A 178 7.51 0.98 14.18
N GLU A 179 7.37 2.32 14.16
CA GLU A 179 6.85 3.07 15.31
C GLU A 179 5.44 2.59 15.68
N PHE A 180 4.57 2.42 14.68
CA PHE A 180 3.24 1.86 14.93
C PHE A 180 3.31 0.43 15.48
N LEU A 181 4.06 -0.47 14.83
CA LEU A 181 4.07 -1.89 15.14
C LEU A 181 4.89 -2.28 16.36
N ILE A 182 5.89 -1.51 16.80
CA ILE A 182 6.75 -1.88 17.94
C ILE A 182 7.22 -0.69 18.79
N GLY A 183 6.93 0.57 18.43
CA GLY A 183 7.44 1.76 19.12
C GLY A 183 7.11 1.81 20.62
N ASP A 184 5.92 1.36 21.05
CA ASP A 184 5.55 1.28 22.47
C ASP A 184 6.29 0.20 23.27
N LYS A 185 7.02 -0.71 22.61
CA LYS A 185 7.84 -1.74 23.25
C LYS A 185 9.30 -1.33 23.42
N LEU A 186 9.69 -0.23 22.80
CA LEU A 186 11.07 0.28 22.80
C LEU A 186 11.23 1.54 23.65
N ARG A 187 10.19 1.93 24.40
CA ARG A 187 10.21 3.05 25.35
C ARG A 187 10.59 2.60 26.75
#